data_AF-F8CB41-F1
#
_entry.id   AF-F8CB41-F1
#
_cell.length_a   1.000
_cell.length_b   1.000
_cell.length_c   1.000
_cell.angle_alpha   90.00
_cell.angle_beta   90.00
_cell.angle_gamma   90.00
#
_symmetry.space_group_name_H-M   'P 1'
#
loop_
_entity.id
_entity.type
_entity.pdbx_description
1 polymer ?
#
loop_
_entity_poly.entity_id
_entity_poly.type
_entity_poly.pdbx_seq_one_letter_code
_entity_poly.pdbx_strand_id
1 'polypeptide(L)'
;MSEEQRESALRAIVGSDRATIVSAATLLSGDPTTTDRLIPLLDTASSADSRQGILYALSWHGDIRIWRLMVRILANPQEAPVVRGQAAEGIAYMFSQVRPGTAEFELAAKALLSALMDPSLEVRFGAIFALGASNHLPFVPVLEALVNDQTPVPGWVETIGEKAAAAIESLTWGKT
;
A
#
# COMPACT_ATOMS: atom_id res chain seq x y z
N MET A 1 18.07 -16.18 1.18
CA MET A 1 17.54 -16.92 2.35
C MET A 1 17.60 -18.42 2.08
N SER A 2 17.85 -19.27 3.08
CA SER A 2 17.79 -20.74 2.90
C SER A 2 16.34 -21.23 2.78
N GLU A 3 16.13 -22.43 2.25
CA GLU A 3 14.77 -23.01 2.15
C GLU A 3 14.13 -23.14 3.54
N GLU A 4 14.87 -23.60 4.53
CA GLU A 4 14.38 -23.75 5.90
C GLU A 4 13.93 -22.41 6.51
N GLN A 5 14.72 -21.35 6.31
CA GLN A 5 14.37 -20.00 6.75
C GLN A 5 13.11 -19.50 6.06
N ARG A 6 12.97 -19.77 4.75
CA ARG A 6 11.79 -19.41 3.96
C ARG A 6 10.53 -20.11 4.47
N GLU A 7 10.61 -21.42 4.67
CA GLU A 7 9.49 -22.22 5.20
C GLU A 7 9.08 -21.77 6.60
N SER A 8 10.07 -21.43 7.44
CA SER A 8 9.81 -20.90 8.78
C SER A 8 9.08 -19.55 8.71
N ALA A 9 9.54 -18.64 7.85
CA ALA A 9 8.92 -17.32 7.67
C ALA A 9 7.48 -17.42 7.11
N LEU A 10 7.24 -18.30 6.14
CA LEU A 10 5.91 -18.51 5.58
C LEU A 10 4.92 -19.10 6.58
N ARG A 11 5.38 -19.92 7.54
CA ARG A 11 4.54 -20.34 8.67
C ARG A 11 4.31 -19.22 9.68
N ALA A 12 5.35 -18.44 9.96
CA ALA A 12 5.31 -17.35 10.93
C ALA A 12 4.37 -16.21 10.50
N ILE A 13 4.31 -15.87 9.21
CA ILE A 13 3.52 -14.74 8.70
C ILE A 13 2.01 -14.94 8.83
N VAL A 14 1.54 -16.19 8.88
CA VAL A 14 0.13 -16.56 9.12
C VAL A 14 -0.18 -16.86 10.59
N GLY A 15 0.78 -16.60 11.49
CA GLY A 15 0.61 -16.80 12.93
C GLY A 15 -0.30 -15.74 13.59
N SER A 16 -0.29 -15.71 14.92
CA SER A 16 -1.06 -14.75 15.71
C SER A 16 -0.20 -13.71 16.44
N ASP A 17 1.11 -13.94 16.54
CA ASP A 17 2.03 -13.03 17.23
C ASP A 17 2.52 -11.93 16.29
N ARG A 18 2.16 -10.69 16.58
CA ARG A 18 2.46 -9.52 15.73
C ARG A 18 3.96 -9.35 15.49
N ALA A 19 4.80 -9.51 16.51
CA ALA A 19 6.25 -9.33 16.36
C ALA A 19 6.87 -10.39 15.42
N THR A 20 6.41 -11.63 15.54
CA THR A 20 6.77 -12.74 14.66
C THR A 20 6.30 -12.50 13.23
N ILE A 21 5.07 -12.01 13.03
CA ILE A 21 4.53 -11.66 11.70
C ILE A 21 5.38 -10.55 11.06
N VAL A 22 5.69 -9.48 11.79
CA VAL A 22 6.50 -8.36 11.27
C VAL A 22 7.90 -8.83 10.87
N SER A 23 8.53 -9.67 11.69
CA SER A 23 9.84 -10.24 11.38
C SER A 23 9.81 -11.13 10.13
N ALA A 24 8.78 -11.97 10.00
CA ALA A 24 8.57 -12.82 8.84
C ALA A 24 8.28 -12.00 7.58
N ALA A 25 7.40 -11.00 7.66
CA ALA A 25 7.08 -10.10 6.55
C ALA A 25 8.30 -9.35 6.04
N THR A 26 9.16 -8.86 6.94
CA THR A 26 10.42 -8.17 6.59
C THR A 26 11.41 -9.11 5.90
N LEU A 27 11.49 -10.36 6.35
CA LEU A 27 12.37 -11.34 5.73
C LEU A 27 11.84 -11.75 4.33
N LEU A 28 10.53 -11.94 4.22
CA LEU A 28 9.87 -12.36 2.98
C LEU A 28 9.82 -11.25 1.94
N SER A 29 9.75 -9.97 2.33
CA SER A 29 9.78 -8.84 1.40
C SER A 29 11.05 -8.78 0.54
N GLY A 30 12.14 -9.39 1.01
CA GLY A 30 13.40 -9.53 0.27
C GLY A 30 13.50 -10.79 -0.59
N ASP A 31 12.48 -11.65 -0.64
CA ASP A 31 12.48 -12.90 -1.39
C ASP A 31 11.29 -12.98 -2.38
N PRO A 32 11.40 -12.33 -3.55
CA PRO A 32 10.33 -12.31 -4.55
C PRO A 32 9.96 -13.69 -5.11
N THR A 33 10.80 -14.72 -4.90
CA THR A 33 10.47 -16.11 -5.27
C THR A 33 9.30 -16.67 -4.46
N THR A 34 8.92 -16.00 -3.37
CA THR A 34 7.78 -16.39 -2.52
C THR A 34 6.43 -15.81 -2.98
N THR A 35 6.39 -14.99 -4.04
CA THR A 35 5.16 -14.31 -4.50
C THR A 35 4.00 -15.28 -4.71
N ASP A 36 4.20 -16.34 -5.49
CA ASP A 36 3.15 -17.31 -5.82
C ASP A 36 2.68 -18.10 -4.58
N ARG A 37 3.48 -18.11 -3.50
CA ARG A 37 3.13 -18.73 -2.22
C ARG A 37 2.42 -17.78 -1.27
N LEU A 38 2.74 -16.48 -1.32
CA LEU A 38 2.14 -15.46 -0.47
C LEU A 38 0.72 -15.08 -0.91
N ILE A 39 0.45 -15.05 -2.22
CA ILE A 39 -0.89 -14.74 -2.75
C ILE A 39 -1.99 -15.63 -2.14
N PRO A 40 -1.90 -16.98 -2.17
CA PRO A 40 -2.93 -17.82 -1.57
C PRO A 40 -2.98 -17.73 -0.03
N LEU A 41 -1.86 -17.37 0.62
CA LEU A 41 -1.87 -17.11 2.07
C LEU A 41 -2.66 -15.85 2.42
N LEU A 42 -2.64 -14.84 1.55
CA LEU A 42 -3.45 -13.63 1.76
C LEU A 42 -4.94 -13.96 1.79
N ASP A 43 -5.42 -14.90 0.97
CA ASP A 43 -6.84 -15.29 0.94
C ASP A 43 -7.27 -16.09 2.18
N THR A 44 -6.34 -16.80 2.81
CA THR A 44 -6.62 -17.69 3.94
C THR A 44 -6.28 -17.08 5.31
N ALA A 45 -5.48 -16.00 5.33
CA ALA A 45 -5.13 -15.29 6.55
C ALA A 45 -6.37 -14.67 7.22
N SER A 46 -6.60 -15.05 8.48
CA SER A 46 -7.76 -14.66 9.27
C SER A 46 -7.57 -13.39 10.09
N SER A 47 -6.33 -13.01 10.39
CA SER A 47 -6.00 -11.83 11.19
C SER A 47 -5.60 -10.65 10.32
N ALA A 48 -5.95 -9.43 10.74
CA ALA A 48 -5.53 -8.20 10.07
C ALA A 48 -4.00 -8.08 10.01
N ASP A 49 -3.30 -8.49 11.08
CA ASP A 49 -1.84 -8.44 11.16
C ASP A 49 -1.18 -9.37 10.13
N SER A 50 -1.65 -10.62 10.00
CA SER A 50 -1.13 -11.55 8.99
C SER A 50 -1.41 -11.04 7.58
N ARG A 51 -2.63 -10.56 7.32
CA ARG A 51 -3.00 -9.99 6.02
C ARG A 51 -2.12 -8.79 5.66
N GLN A 52 -1.91 -7.88 6.61
CA GLN A 52 -1.03 -6.74 6.45
C GLN A 52 0.41 -7.19 6.19
N GLY A 53 0.96 -8.11 6.99
CA GLY A 53 2.33 -8.59 6.83
C GLY A 53 2.56 -9.26 5.47
N ILE A 54 1.62 -10.09 5.02
CA ILE A 54 1.67 -10.70 3.68
C ILE A 54 1.66 -9.62 2.60
N LEU A 55 0.76 -8.64 2.71
CA LEU A 55 0.62 -7.57 1.73
C LEU A 55 1.84 -6.63 1.72
N TYR A 56 2.44 -6.38 2.88
CA TYR A 56 3.72 -5.69 3.02
C TYR A 56 4.79 -6.43 2.22
N ALA A 57 4.99 -7.73 2.44
CA ALA A 57 5.99 -8.50 1.72
C ALA A 57 5.78 -8.44 0.21
N LEU A 58 4.54 -8.68 -0.25
CA LEU A 58 4.16 -8.60 -1.66
C LEU A 58 4.41 -7.23 -2.29
N SER A 59 4.28 -6.13 -1.52
CA SER A 59 4.50 -4.76 -2.01
C SER A 59 5.93 -4.52 -2.47
N TRP A 60 6.91 -5.20 -1.87
CA TRP A 60 8.32 -5.10 -2.23
C TRP A 60 8.74 -5.99 -3.40
N HIS A 61 7.90 -6.95 -3.79
CA HIS A 61 8.23 -7.87 -4.88
C HIS A 61 8.08 -7.22 -6.27
N GLY A 62 7.34 -6.11 -6.36
CA GLY A 62 7.13 -5.37 -7.61
C GLY A 62 6.34 -6.14 -8.68
N ASP A 63 5.64 -7.21 -8.30
CA ASP A 63 4.93 -8.07 -9.22
C ASP A 63 3.57 -7.47 -9.62
N ILE A 64 3.50 -6.91 -10.83
CA ILE A 64 2.31 -6.26 -11.36
C ILE A 64 1.06 -7.15 -11.38
N ARG A 65 1.21 -8.49 -11.32
CA ARG A 65 0.07 -9.42 -11.25
C ARG A 65 -0.81 -9.17 -10.02
N ILE A 66 -0.25 -8.59 -8.95
CA ILE A 66 -0.99 -8.27 -7.72
C ILE A 66 -1.72 -6.91 -7.78
N TRP A 67 -1.54 -6.11 -8.84
CA TRP A 67 -2.13 -4.77 -8.96
C TRP A 67 -3.63 -4.76 -8.70
N ARG A 68 -4.38 -5.58 -9.46
CA ARG A 68 -5.85 -5.66 -9.32
C ARG A 68 -6.27 -6.18 -7.94
N LEU A 69 -5.46 -7.03 -7.33
CA LEU A 69 -5.71 -7.51 -5.97
C LEU A 69 -5.60 -6.36 -4.96
N MET A 70 -4.53 -5.57 -5.01
CA MET A 70 -4.33 -4.41 -4.13
C MET A 70 -5.43 -3.36 -4.31
N VAL A 71 -5.81 -3.06 -5.55
CA VAL A 71 -6.90 -2.10 -5.81
C VAL A 71 -8.23 -2.59 -5.23
N ARG A 72 -8.53 -3.89 -5.32
CA ARG A 72 -9.73 -4.47 -4.68
C ARG A 72 -9.67 -4.42 -3.16
N ILE A 73 -8.51 -4.69 -2.56
CA ILE A 73 -8.32 -4.63 -1.10
C ILE A 73 -8.53 -3.19 -0.60
N LEU A 74 -7.91 -2.20 -1.25
CA LEU A 74 -8.11 -0.79 -0.94
C LEU A 74 -9.59 -0.38 -1.03
N ALA A 75 -10.29 -0.85 -2.06
CA ALA A 75 -11.69 -0.51 -2.28
C ALA A 75 -12.69 -1.29 -1.40
N ASN A 76 -12.24 -2.25 -0.57
CA ASN A 76 -13.11 -3.09 0.23
C ASN A 76 -13.38 -2.46 1.61
N PRO A 77 -14.57 -1.88 1.88
CA PRO A 77 -14.86 -1.24 3.17
C PRO A 77 -14.90 -2.22 4.35
N GLN A 78 -15.02 -3.53 4.10
CA GLN A 78 -15.03 -4.58 5.14
C GLN A 78 -13.63 -5.07 5.51
N GLU A 79 -12.61 -4.73 4.72
CA GLU A 79 -11.22 -5.07 5.05
C GLU A 79 -10.73 -4.23 6.25
N ALA A 80 -9.76 -4.72 7.02
CA ALA A 80 -9.18 -3.93 8.11
C ALA A 80 -8.45 -2.68 7.58
N PRO A 81 -8.56 -1.50 8.24
CA PRO A 81 -7.91 -0.27 7.76
C PRO A 81 -6.41 -0.40 7.51
N VAL A 82 -5.69 -1.14 8.38
CA VAL A 82 -4.25 -1.41 8.24
C VAL A 82 -3.91 -2.15 6.95
N VAL A 83 -4.78 -3.06 6.52
CA VAL A 83 -4.61 -3.83 5.28
C VAL A 83 -4.94 -2.97 4.06
N ARG A 84 -5.98 -2.12 4.15
CA ARG A 84 -6.30 -1.14 3.09
C ARG A 84 -5.18 -0.11 2.89
N GLY A 85 -4.64 0.43 3.97
CA GLY A 85 -3.50 1.36 3.94
C GLY A 85 -2.28 0.73 3.30
N GLN A 86 -1.93 -0.50 3.72
CA GLN A 86 -0.85 -1.27 3.10
C GLN A 86 -1.10 -1.53 1.60
N ALA A 87 -2.34 -1.74 1.18
CA ALA A 87 -2.68 -1.91 -0.23
C ALA A 87 -2.42 -0.62 -1.03
N ALA A 88 -2.75 0.55 -0.48
CA ALA A 88 -2.45 1.83 -1.10
C ALA A 88 -0.93 2.03 -1.26
N GLU A 89 -0.14 1.73 -0.22
CA GLU A 89 1.32 1.79 -0.32
C GLU A 89 1.88 0.82 -1.37
N GLY A 90 1.38 -0.41 -1.43
CA GLY A 90 1.80 -1.36 -2.46
C GLY A 90 1.47 -0.90 -3.88
N ILE A 91 0.32 -0.24 -4.09
CA ILE A 91 -0.03 0.41 -5.36
C ILE A 91 1.00 1.49 -5.70
N ALA A 92 1.43 2.30 -4.73
CA ALA A 92 2.44 3.35 -4.93
C ALA A 92 3.74 2.81 -5.54
N TYR A 93 4.24 1.68 -5.04
CA TYR A 93 5.50 1.10 -5.51
C TYR A 93 5.43 0.51 -6.93
N MET A 94 4.23 0.18 -7.42
CA MET A 94 4.04 -0.39 -8.75
C MET A 94 3.52 0.63 -9.78
N PHE A 95 3.24 1.86 -9.35
CA PHE A 95 2.54 2.83 -10.20
C PHE A 95 3.30 3.16 -11.50
N SER A 96 4.64 3.16 -11.44
CA SER A 96 5.51 3.37 -12.62
C SER A 96 5.34 2.32 -13.72
N GLN A 97 4.75 1.16 -13.40
CA GLN A 97 4.50 0.07 -14.33
C GLN A 97 3.16 0.23 -15.08
N VAL A 98 2.30 1.16 -14.66
CA VAL A 98 0.95 1.36 -15.21
C VAL A 98 0.87 2.73 -15.87
N ARG A 99 0.56 2.77 -17.16
CA ARG A 99 0.48 4.03 -17.92
C ARG A 99 -0.83 4.78 -17.63
N PRO A 100 -0.78 6.11 -17.44
CA PRO A 100 -1.98 6.96 -17.42
C PRO A 100 -2.91 6.72 -18.62
N GLY A 101 -4.23 6.75 -18.38
CA GLY A 101 -5.25 6.55 -19.41
C GLY A 101 -5.55 5.10 -19.76
N THR A 102 -4.90 4.12 -19.12
CA THR A 102 -5.27 2.70 -19.22
C THR A 102 -6.38 2.34 -18.24
N ALA A 103 -7.15 1.28 -18.51
CA ALA A 103 -8.20 0.83 -17.61
C ALA A 103 -7.66 0.48 -16.21
N GLU A 104 -6.47 -0.11 -16.15
CA GLU A 104 -5.76 -0.45 -14.91
C GLU A 104 -5.42 0.80 -14.08
N PHE A 105 -4.97 1.86 -14.75
CA PHE A 105 -4.68 3.14 -14.12
C PHE A 105 -5.94 3.80 -13.58
N GLU A 106 -6.97 3.93 -14.43
CA GLU A 106 -8.21 4.63 -14.06
C GLU A 106 -8.92 3.91 -12.90
N LEU A 107 -8.83 2.58 -12.85
CA LEU A 107 -9.35 1.79 -11.75
C LEU A 107 -8.64 2.11 -10.42
N ALA A 108 -7.31 2.17 -10.42
CA ALA A 108 -6.53 2.52 -9.22
C ALA A 108 -6.73 3.98 -8.83
N ALA A 109 -6.73 4.90 -9.80
CA ALA A 109 -7.01 6.32 -9.59
C ALA A 109 -8.35 6.52 -8.88
N LYS A 110 -9.41 5.88 -9.37
CA LYS A 110 -10.74 5.93 -8.75
C LYS A 110 -10.74 5.40 -7.31
N ALA A 111 -10.06 4.28 -7.06
CA ALA A 111 -9.97 3.70 -5.72
C ALA A 111 -9.20 4.61 -4.76
N LEU A 112 -8.07 5.15 -5.19
CA LEU A 112 -7.25 6.07 -4.40
C LEU A 112 -7.96 7.38 -4.09
N LEU A 113 -8.62 7.99 -5.09
CA LEU A 113 -9.43 9.20 -4.88
C LEU A 113 -10.56 8.96 -3.89
N SER A 114 -11.18 7.78 -3.91
CA SER A 114 -12.20 7.42 -2.92
C SER A 114 -11.59 7.23 -1.53
N ALA A 115 -10.38 6.65 -1.45
CA ALA A 115 -9.66 6.39 -0.20
C ALA A 115 -9.20 7.68 0.52
N LEU A 116 -9.10 8.82 -0.17
CA LEU A 116 -8.87 10.12 0.48
C LEU A 116 -9.98 10.51 1.46
N MET A 117 -11.18 9.92 1.31
CA MET A 117 -12.33 10.13 2.19
C MET A 117 -12.54 8.99 3.20
N ASP A 118 -11.64 8.01 3.27
CA ASP A 118 -11.77 6.86 4.19
C ASP A 118 -11.83 7.34 5.65
N PRO A 119 -12.65 6.75 6.54
CA PRO A 119 -12.66 7.15 7.96
C PRO A 119 -11.33 6.94 8.68
N SER A 120 -10.47 6.05 8.19
CA SER A 120 -9.14 5.80 8.74
C SER A 120 -8.08 6.74 8.16
N LEU A 121 -7.37 7.42 9.05
CA LEU A 121 -6.24 8.29 8.68
C LEU A 121 -5.09 7.53 8.01
N GLU A 122 -4.85 6.29 8.42
CA GLU A 122 -3.84 5.42 7.80
C GLU A 122 -4.15 5.16 6.32
N VAL A 123 -5.44 4.95 5.99
CA VAL A 123 -5.85 4.71 4.60
C VAL A 123 -5.73 5.99 3.77
N ARG A 124 -6.12 7.14 4.33
CA ARG A 124 -5.91 8.44 3.67
C ARG A 124 -4.44 8.69 3.42
N PHE A 125 -3.58 8.46 4.41
CA PHE A 125 -2.14 8.65 4.32
C PHE A 125 -1.52 7.79 3.21
N GLY A 126 -1.87 6.50 3.17
CA GLY A 126 -1.44 5.59 2.10
C GLY A 126 -1.95 6.02 0.72
N ALA A 127 -3.18 6.50 0.63
CA ALA A 127 -3.76 6.98 -0.63
C ALA A 127 -3.03 8.23 -1.15
N ILE A 128 -2.74 9.20 -0.28
CA ILE A 128 -1.97 10.41 -0.62
C ILE A 128 -0.57 10.03 -1.10
N PHE A 129 0.09 9.11 -0.40
CA PHE A 129 1.40 8.60 -0.81
C PHE A 129 1.37 8.00 -2.23
N ALA A 130 0.39 7.14 -2.52
CA ALA A 130 0.25 6.52 -3.83
C ALA A 130 -0.07 7.50 -4.95
N LEU A 131 -0.91 8.51 -4.68
CA LEU A 131 -1.17 9.58 -5.63
C LEU A 131 0.09 10.39 -5.93
N GLY A 132 0.94 10.67 -4.93
CA GLY A 132 2.24 11.31 -5.12
C GLY A 132 3.21 10.47 -5.98
N ALA A 133 3.22 9.15 -5.79
CA ALA A 133 4.04 8.22 -6.57
C ALA A 133 3.57 8.01 -8.01
N SER A 134 2.38 8.50 -8.37
CA SER A 134 1.75 8.22 -9.67
C SER A 134 2.42 8.89 -10.86
N ASN A 135 3.22 9.93 -10.62
CA ASN A 135 3.72 10.85 -11.65
C ASN A 135 2.60 11.51 -12.51
N HIS A 136 1.35 11.52 -12.02
CA HIS A 136 0.18 12.03 -12.72
C HIS A 136 -0.22 13.41 -12.18
N LEU A 137 0.28 14.47 -12.83
CA LEU A 137 0.01 15.86 -12.46
C LEU A 137 -1.47 16.23 -12.25
N PRO A 138 -2.45 15.64 -12.97
CA PRO A 138 -3.86 15.90 -12.70
C PRO A 138 -4.35 15.56 -11.29
N PHE A 139 -3.57 14.87 -10.44
CA PHE A 139 -3.91 14.70 -9.03
C PHE A 139 -3.50 15.88 -8.13
N VAL A 140 -2.74 16.86 -8.62
CA VAL A 140 -2.33 18.02 -7.82
C VAL A 140 -3.53 18.76 -7.19
N PRO A 141 -4.62 19.09 -7.92
CA PRO A 141 -5.72 19.85 -7.32
C PRO A 141 -6.41 19.16 -6.13
N VAL A 142 -6.51 17.82 -6.15
CA VAL A 142 -7.11 17.09 -5.02
C VAL A 142 -6.16 17.01 -3.82
N LEU A 143 -4.85 16.96 -4.07
CA LEU A 143 -3.84 17.00 -3.00
C LEU A 143 -3.75 18.41 -2.38
N GLU A 144 -3.84 19.47 -3.19
CA GLU A 144 -3.85 20.86 -2.71
C GLU A 144 -4.99 21.13 -1.73
N ALA A 145 -6.16 20.53 -1.96
CA ALA A 145 -7.31 20.62 -1.07
C ALA A 145 -7.04 20.04 0.34
N LEU A 146 -6.03 19.18 0.49
CA LEU A 146 -5.67 18.52 1.75
C LEU A 146 -4.52 19.21 2.49
N VAL A 147 -3.76 20.11 1.85
CA VAL A 147 -2.52 20.70 2.43
C VAL A 147 -2.75 21.40 3.77
N ASN A 148 -3.95 21.93 4.01
CA ASN A 148 -4.30 22.58 5.28
C ASN A 148 -4.86 21.63 6.34
N ASP A 149 -5.00 20.34 6.06
CA ASP A 149 -5.49 19.34 7.03
C ASP A 149 -4.41 19.04 8.07
N GLN A 150 -4.56 19.65 9.25
CA GLN A 150 -3.64 19.49 10.39
C GLN A 150 -3.89 18.22 11.21
N THR A 151 -4.69 17.27 10.73
CA THR A 151 -5.00 16.05 11.47
C THR A 151 -3.73 15.18 11.59
N PRO A 152 -3.24 14.91 12.80
CA PRO A 152 -2.07 14.04 13.00
C PRO A 152 -2.43 12.59 12.72
N VAL A 153 -1.53 11.84 12.08
CA VAL A 153 -1.75 10.43 11.76
C VAL A 153 -1.03 9.55 12.81
N PRO A 154 -1.75 8.78 13.65
CA PRO A 154 -1.13 8.00 14.72
C PRO A 154 -0.10 7.00 14.20
N GLY A 155 1.16 7.11 14.65
CA GLY A 155 2.26 6.26 14.19
C GLY A 155 3.15 6.86 13.10
N TRP A 156 2.74 8.00 12.53
CA TRP A 156 3.53 8.80 11.59
C TRP A 156 3.89 10.15 12.21
N VAL A 157 4.99 10.73 11.72
CA VAL A 157 5.46 12.05 12.16
C VAL A 157 4.64 13.18 11.54
N GLU A 158 4.12 12.96 10.33
CA GLU A 158 3.44 13.95 9.51
C GLU A 158 1.91 13.96 9.73
N THR A 159 1.30 15.12 9.52
CA THR A 159 -0.15 15.31 9.34
C THR A 159 -0.60 14.92 7.93
N ILE A 160 -1.91 14.85 7.71
CA ILE A 160 -2.50 14.66 6.37
C ILE A 160 -2.04 15.76 5.40
N GLY A 161 -2.01 17.01 5.85
CA GLY A 161 -1.61 18.16 5.04
C GLY A 161 -0.14 18.16 4.67
N GLU A 162 0.75 17.84 5.61
CA GLU A 162 2.19 17.69 5.34
C GLU A 162 2.44 16.56 4.33
N LYS A 163 1.73 15.43 4.50
CA LYS A 163 1.83 14.31 3.55
C LYS A 163 1.34 14.70 2.16
N ALA A 164 0.28 15.49 2.06
CA ALA A 164 -0.24 15.99 0.78
C ALA A 164 0.75 16.96 0.12
N ALA A 165 1.38 17.84 0.88
CA ALA A 165 2.43 18.73 0.38
C ALA A 165 3.62 17.92 -0.18
N ALA A 166 4.11 16.92 0.55
CA ALA A 166 5.19 16.03 0.08
C ALA A 166 4.80 15.24 -1.19
N ALA A 167 3.53 14.84 -1.33
CA ALA A 167 3.02 14.18 -2.53
C ALA A 167 3.00 15.13 -3.74
N ILE A 168 2.63 16.41 -3.56
CA ILE A 168 2.70 17.43 -4.62
C ILE A 168 4.15 17.69 -5.04
N GLU A 169 5.06 17.82 -4.09
CA GLU A 169 6.50 17.97 -4.38
C GLU A 169 7.01 16.79 -5.22
N SER A 170 6.64 15.57 -4.87
CA SER A 170 7.01 14.36 -5.62
C SER A 170 6.50 14.38 -7.07
N LEU A 171 5.29 14.89 -7.32
CA LEU A 171 4.70 14.99 -8.66
C LEU A 171 5.32 16.08 -9.54
N THR A 172 5.79 17.15 -8.91
CA THR A 172 6.28 18.37 -9.57
C THR A 172 7.81 18.42 -9.67
N TRP A 173 8.52 17.52 -8.97
CA TRP A 173 9.98 17.46 -8.99
C TRP A 173 10.54 17.40 -10.42
N GLY A 174 11.40 18.37 -10.76
CA GLY A 174 12.06 18.46 -12.07
C GLY A 174 11.16 18.93 -13.23
N LYS A 175 9.97 19.48 -12.94
CA LYS A 175 9.01 19.96 -13.95
C LYS A 175 8.79 21.49 -13.95
N THR A 176 9.67 22.24 -13.30
CA THR A 176 9.76 23.71 -13.33
C THR A 176 10.91 24.18 -14.20
#